data_AF-A0A5I4WTZ1-F1
#
_entry.id   AF-A0A5I4WTZ1-F1
#
_cell.length_a   1.000
_cell.length_b   1.000
_cell.length_c   1.000
_cell.angle_alpha   90.00
_cell.angle_beta   90.00
_cell.angle_gamma   90.00
#
_symmetry.space_group_name_H-M   'P 1'
#
loop_
_entity.id
_entity.type
_entity.pdbx_description
1 polymer ?
#
loop_
_entity_poly.entity_id
_entity_poly.type
_entity_poly.pdbx_seq_one_letter_code
_entity_poly.pdbx_strand_id
1 'polypeptide(L)'
;MTYKLAFNESALKEWKKLGHTIQEQFKKKLRERLENPRVPASQLHGRKDQYKIKLRGAGYRLVYSVEDEIITVTVIGVGKRENDAVYKVTQHRS
;
A
#
# COMPACT_ATOMS: atom_id res chain seq x y z
N MET A 1 -14.76 -4.12 12.13
CA MET A 1 -15.33 -3.61 10.87
C MET A 1 -14.24 -3.72 9.82
N THR A 2 -14.51 -4.34 8.67
CA THR A 2 -13.47 -4.60 7.66
C THR A 2 -13.56 -3.55 6.57
N TYR A 3 -12.45 -2.86 6.29
CA TYR A 3 -12.34 -1.88 5.22
C TYR A 3 -12.48 -2.55 3.86
N LYS A 4 -13.02 -1.81 2.88
CA LYS A 4 -12.99 -2.22 1.47
C LYS A 4 -11.61 -1.95 0.89
N LEU A 5 -11.19 -2.77 -0.07
CA LEU A 5 -9.94 -2.56 -0.80
C LEU A 5 -10.23 -1.86 -2.13
N ALA A 6 -9.55 -0.75 -2.38
CA ALA A 6 -9.52 -0.06 -3.65
C ALA A 6 -8.08 0.07 -4.17
N PHE A 7 -7.95 0.42 -5.46
CA PHE A 7 -6.67 0.75 -6.07
C PHE A 7 -6.80 2.05 -6.84
N ASN A 8 -5.82 2.93 -6.67
CA ASN A 8 -5.57 3.98 -7.64
C ASN A 8 -5.22 3.33 -8.99
N GLU A 9 -5.65 3.91 -10.11
CA GLU A 9 -5.47 3.32 -11.44
C GLU A 9 -4.00 3.02 -11.75
N SER A 10 -3.09 3.92 -11.38
CA SER A 10 -1.65 3.72 -11.56
C SER A 10 -1.13 2.57 -10.69
N ALA A 11 -1.59 2.49 -9.45
CA ALA A 11 -1.22 1.42 -8.53
C ALA A 11 -1.74 0.06 -8.98
N LEU A 12 -2.90 0.00 -9.61
CA LEU A 12 -3.43 -1.23 -10.20
C LEU A 12 -2.55 -1.71 -11.37
N LYS A 13 -2.07 -0.79 -12.22
CA LYS A 13 -1.11 -1.10 -13.29
C LYS A 13 0.21 -1.60 -12.73
N GLU A 14 0.74 -0.97 -11.68
CA GLU A 14 1.94 -1.40 -10.97
C GLU A 14 1.75 -2.79 -10.34
N TRP A 15 0.61 -3.03 -9.68
CA TRP A 15 0.25 -4.30 -9.07
C TRP A 15 0.21 -5.44 -10.07
N LYS A 16 -0.42 -5.22 -11.24
CA LYS A 16 -0.51 -6.22 -12.31
C LYS A 16 0.84 -6.61 -12.90
N LYS A 17 1.87 -5.77 -12.77
CA LYS A 17 3.26 -6.07 -13.20
C LYS A 17 4.06 -6.90 -12.19
N LEU A 18 3.53 -7.09 -10.98
CA LEU A 18 4.20 -7.91 -9.96
C LEU A 18 4.11 -9.39 -10.31
N GLY A 19 5.17 -10.14 -10.01
CA GLY A 19 5.13 -11.61 -10.07
C GLY A 19 4.15 -12.18 -9.05
N HIS A 20 3.57 -13.35 -9.37
CA HIS A 20 2.54 -14.03 -8.57
C HIS A 20 2.90 -14.13 -7.07
N THR A 21 4.12 -14.58 -6.75
CA THR A 21 4.60 -14.71 -5.37
C THR A 21 4.57 -13.40 -4.60
N ILE A 22 4.90 -12.28 -5.24
CA ILE A 22 4.90 -10.95 -4.62
C ILE A 22 3.46 -10.48 -4.37
N GLN A 23 2.56 -10.71 -5.33
CA GLN A 23 1.13 -10.41 -5.15
C GLN A 23 0.54 -11.18 -3.97
N GLU A 24 0.82 -12.48 -3.84
CA GLU A 24 0.29 -13.29 -2.72
C GLU A 24 0.82 -12.83 -1.36
N GLN A 25 2.10 -12.49 -1.27
CA GLN A 25 2.68 -11.93 -0.04
C GLN A 25 2.00 -10.61 0.35
N PHE A 26 1.77 -9.71 -0.61
CA PHE A 26 1.05 -8.47 -0.35
C PHE A 26 -0.43 -8.70 -0.03
N LYS A 27 -1.13 -9.61 -0.72
CA LYS A 27 -2.54 -9.95 -0.42
C LYS A 27 -2.69 -10.37 1.03
N LYS A 28 -1.80 -11.23 1.54
CA LYS A 28 -1.82 -11.64 2.95
C LYS A 28 -1.72 -10.43 3.88
N LYS A 29 -0.80 -9.50 3.61
CA LYS A 29 -0.64 -8.28 4.40
C LYS A 29 -1.79 -7.29 4.24
N LEU A 30 -2.37 -7.17 3.06
CA LEU A 30 -3.53 -6.31 2.83
C LEU A 30 -4.74 -6.81 3.60
N ARG A 31 -5.00 -8.12 3.67
CA ARG A 31 -6.08 -8.67 4.53
C ARG A 31 -5.92 -8.24 5.99
N GLU A 32 -4.71 -8.31 6.54
CA GLU A 32 -4.42 -7.79 7.90
C GLU A 32 -4.71 -6.28 8.02
N ARG A 33 -4.46 -5.50 6.95
CA ARG A 33 -4.76 -4.06 6.94
C ARG A 33 -6.22 -3.72 6.73
N LEU A 34 -7.01 -4.58 6.10
CA LEU A 34 -8.45 -4.33 6.01
C LEU A 34 -9.13 -4.44 7.38
N GLU A 35 -8.56 -5.23 8.30
CA GLU A 35 -9.05 -5.31 9.69
C GLU A 35 -8.49 -4.18 10.57
N ASN A 36 -7.20 -3.86 10.41
CA ASN A 36 -6.54 -2.78 11.15
C ASN A 36 -5.63 -1.95 10.21
N PRO A 37 -6.20 -0.92 9.54
CA PRO A 37 -5.47 -0.18 8.51
C PRO A 37 -4.50 0.85 9.08
N ARG A 38 -4.79 1.42 10.25
CA ARG A 38 -4.01 2.51 10.85
C ARG A 38 -2.92 1.94 11.76
N VAL A 39 -1.73 1.75 11.21
CA VAL A 39 -0.60 1.13 11.92
C VAL A 39 0.48 2.20 12.15
N PRO A 40 0.61 2.75 13.38
CA PRO A 40 1.45 3.93 13.63
C PRO A 40 2.90 3.76 13.17
N ALA A 41 3.52 2.61 13.46
CA ALA A 41 4.90 2.31 13.04
C ALA A 41 5.10 2.24 11.51
N SER A 42 4.01 2.09 10.76
CA SER A 42 4.02 2.01 9.30
C SER A 42 3.66 3.34 8.63
N GLN A 43 3.29 4.37 9.40
CA GLN A 43 2.90 5.66 8.83
C GLN A 43 4.07 6.26 8.03
N LEU A 44 3.74 6.88 6.90
CA LEU A 44 4.69 7.66 6.14
C LEU A 44 4.90 9.00 6.84
N HIS A 45 6.17 9.37 7.04
CA HIS A 45 6.50 10.62 7.70
C HIS A 45 5.97 11.81 6.89
N GLY A 46 5.34 12.77 7.57
CA GLY A 46 4.73 13.94 6.93
C GLY A 46 3.49 13.66 6.07
N ARG A 47 2.96 12.43 6.09
CA ARG A 47 1.83 12.02 5.24
C ARG A 47 0.68 11.49 6.10
N LYS A 48 -0.40 12.28 6.18
CA LYS A 48 -1.60 11.92 6.93
C LYS A 48 -2.26 10.69 6.29
N ASP A 49 -2.69 9.75 7.14
CA ASP A 49 -3.48 8.58 6.77
C ASP A 49 -2.88 7.66 5.70
N GLN A 50 -1.58 7.78 5.45
CA GLN A 50 -0.85 7.01 4.46
C GLN A 50 0.23 6.15 5.12
N TYR A 51 0.23 4.87 4.79
CA TYR A 51 0.99 3.83 5.47
C TYR A 51 1.72 2.95 4.47
N LYS A 52 2.77 2.26 4.93
CA LYS A 52 3.60 1.39 4.09
C LYS A 52 3.59 -0.06 4.56
N ILE A 53 3.53 -0.98 3.60
CA ILE A 53 3.81 -2.42 3.79
C ILE A 53 5.18 -2.70 3.18
N LYS A 54 6.07 -3.36 3.93
CA LYS A 54 7.42 -3.73 3.48
C LYS A 54 7.54 -5.25 3.37
N LEU A 55 7.85 -5.76 2.19
CA LEU A 55 8.29 -7.14 1.99
C LEU A 55 9.83 -7.14 1.94
N ARG A 56 10.47 -7.21 3.11
CA ARG A 56 11.92 -7.02 3.23
C ARG A 56 12.73 -8.06 2.45
N GLY A 57 12.38 -9.34 2.55
CA GLY A 57 13.09 -10.42 1.84
C GLY A 57 12.96 -10.36 0.33
N ALA A 58 11.86 -9.78 -0.19
CA ALA A 58 11.64 -9.63 -1.62
C ALA A 58 12.10 -8.27 -2.18
N GLY A 59 12.42 -7.30 -1.32
CA GLY A 59 12.79 -5.96 -1.74
C GLY A 59 11.63 -5.13 -2.32
N TYR A 60 10.39 -5.37 -1.88
CA TYR A 60 9.20 -4.62 -2.35
C TYR A 60 8.54 -3.78 -1.26
N ARG A 61 7.84 -2.73 -1.69
CA ARG A 61 7.04 -1.85 -0.85
C ARG A 61 5.70 -1.55 -1.52
N LEU A 62 4.67 -1.45 -0.70
CA LEU A 62 3.34 -0.99 -1.07
C LEU A 62 2.96 0.18 -0.16
N VAL A 63 2.30 1.19 -0.73
CA VAL A 63 1.76 2.32 0.01
C VAL A 63 0.24 2.32 -0.16
N TYR A 64 -0.47 2.55 0.94
CA TYR A 64 -1.92 2.67 0.95
C TYR A 64 -2.37 3.89 1.77
N SER A 65 -3.49 4.48 1.38
CA SER A 65 -4.25 5.49 2.14
C SER A 65 -5.42 4.81 2.87
N VAL A 66 -5.91 5.47 3.92
CA VAL A 66 -7.07 5.05 4.71
C VAL A 66 -8.08 6.18 4.74
N GLU A 67 -9.31 5.88 4.32
CA GLU A 67 -10.42 6.82 4.31
C GLU A 67 -11.53 6.29 5.22
N ASP A 68 -11.59 6.80 6.45
CA ASP A 68 -12.54 6.32 7.48
C ASP A 68 -13.99 6.71 7.15
N GLU A 69 -14.20 7.81 6.41
CA GLU A 69 -15.54 8.28 6.01
C GLU A 69 -16.27 7.27 5.12
N ILE A 70 -15.53 6.58 4.24
CA ILE A 70 -16.06 5.59 3.29
C ILE A 70 -15.58 4.17 3.58
N ILE A 71 -14.91 3.94 4.72
CA ILE A 71 -14.41 2.64 5.18
C ILE A 71 -13.59 1.94 4.08
N THR A 72 -12.63 2.67 3.49
CA THR A 72 -11.83 2.19 2.35
C THR A 72 -10.33 2.32 2.58
N VAL A 73 -9.59 1.27 2.19
CA VAL A 73 -8.14 1.24 2.06
C VAL A 73 -7.81 1.29 0.58
N THR A 74 -7.16 2.35 0.14
CA THR A 74 -6.79 2.53 -1.27
C THR A 74 -5.30 2.28 -1.44
N VAL A 75 -4.92 1.31 -2.27
CA VAL A 75 -3.52 1.14 -2.66
C VAL A 75 -3.15 2.24 -3.65
N ILE A 76 -2.18 3.08 -3.28
CA ILE A 76 -1.77 4.25 -4.07
C ILE A 76 -0.45 4.04 -4.81
N GLY A 77 0.33 3.03 -4.43
CA GLY A 77 1.45 2.56 -5.26
C GLY A 77 2.16 1.33 -4.72
N VAL A 78 2.84 0.61 -5.62
CA VAL A 78 3.59 -0.60 -5.29
C VAL A 78 4.80 -0.75 -6.21
N GLY A 79 5.93 -1.20 -5.65
CA GLY A 79 7.14 -1.36 -6.45
C GLY A 79 8.35 -1.86 -5.66
N LYS A 80 9.46 -2.05 -6.38
CA LYS A 80 10.75 -2.44 -5.81
C LYS A 80 11.33 -1.30 -4.95
N ARG A 81 12.21 -1.67 -4.03
CA ARG A 81 13.01 -0.76 -3.22
C ARG A 81 14.16 -0.18 -4.06
N GLU A 82 13.82 0.63 -5.05
CA GLU A 82 14.82 1.38 -5.83
C GLU A 82 14.78 2.83 -5.34
N ASN A 83 15.76 3.23 -4.52
CA ASN A 83 15.97 4.62 -4.06
C ASN A 83 14.70 5.36 -3.59
N ASP A 84 13.83 4.68 -2.84
CA ASP A 84 12.57 5.23 -2.34
C ASP A 84 11.60 5.75 -3.43
N ALA A 85 11.76 5.30 -4.68
CA ALA A 85 10.96 5.75 -5.83
C ALA A 85 9.45 5.65 -5.59
N VAL A 86 8.98 4.55 -4.99
CA VAL A 86 7.56 4.35 -4.67
C VAL A 86 7.03 5.47 -3.76
N TYR A 87 7.84 6.03 -2.85
CA TYR A 87 7.39 7.11 -1.97
C TYR A 87 7.28 8.44 -2.73
N LYS A 88 8.23 8.74 -3.62
CA LYS A 88 8.19 9.95 -4.46
C LYS A 88 7.00 9.93 -5.40
N VAL A 89 6.78 8.79 -6.06
CA VAL A 89 5.69 8.60 -7.02
C VAL A 89 4.31 8.70 -6.37
N THR A 90 4.19 8.26 -5.11
CA THR A 90 2.91 8.26 -4.39
C THR A 90 2.61 9.56 -3.65
N GLN A 91 3.52 10.53 -3.62
CA GLN A 91 3.36 11.76 -2.83
C GLN A 91 2.13 12.58 -3.24
N HIS A 92 1.74 12.50 -4.52
CA HIS A 92 0.60 13.22 -5.10
C HIS A 92 -0.60 12.31 -5.41
N ARG A 93 -0.61 11.07 -4.89
CA ARG A 93 -1.69 10.10 -5.11
C ARG A 93 -2.53 9.96 -3.84
N SER A 94 -3.85 9.93 -4.02
CA SER A 94 -4.85 9.64 -2.99
C SER A 94 -5.70 8.46 -3.44
#